data_AF-A0A0S8HBU0-F1
#
_entry.id   AF-A0A0S8HBU0-F1
#
_cell.length_a   1.000
_cell.length_b   1.000
_cell.length_c   1.000
_cell.angle_alpha   90.00
_cell.angle_beta   90.00
_cell.angle_gamma   90.00
#
_symmetry.space_group_name_H-M   'P 1'
#
loop_
_entity.id
_entity.type
_entity.pdbx_description
1 polymer ?
#
loop_
_entity_poly.entity_id
_entity_poly.type
_entity_poly.pdbx_seq_one_letter_code
_entity_poly.pdbx_strand_id
1 'polypeptide(L)'
;MTEFGYNIHEDLMIDHDRPSPAFEAVLEKVPSISWCIACGSCTGTCICSDQTGSGFRKLVHFLRNGMYDKLKKTLAYCQFCGKCSLVCPRGINTRKAILEMKKYFNLYSNDIA
;
A
#
# COMPACT_ATOMS: atom_id res chain seq x y z
N MET A 1 -14.49 -33.38 30.69
CA MET A 1 -13.37 -32.53 30.24
C MET A 1 -13.69 -31.14 30.77
N THR A 2 -13.02 -30.73 31.85
CA THR A 2 -13.24 -29.44 32.52
C THR A 2 -12.95 -28.31 31.54
N GLU A 3 -13.90 -27.40 31.33
CA GLU A 3 -13.66 -26.14 30.61
C GLU A 3 -12.65 -25.31 31.41
N PHE A 4 -11.37 -25.50 31.08
CA PHE A 4 -10.27 -24.68 31.56
C PHE A 4 -10.54 -23.28 30.98
N GLY A 5 -10.91 -22.31 31.82
CA GLY A 5 -11.46 -20.99 31.45
C GLY A 5 -10.51 -20.03 30.71
N TYR A 6 -9.63 -20.56 29.87
CA TYR A 6 -8.75 -19.84 28.98
C TYR A 6 -9.22 -20.05 27.55
N ASN A 7 -9.44 -18.95 26.84
CA ASN A 7 -9.73 -18.95 25.42
C ASN A 7 -8.44 -18.62 24.66
N ILE A 8 -8.22 -19.24 23.50
CA ILE A 8 -7.07 -18.90 22.66
C ILE A 8 -7.40 -17.55 22.03
N HIS A 9 -6.80 -16.50 22.55
CA HIS A 9 -6.88 -15.18 21.92
C HIS A 9 -6.06 -15.20 20.64
N GLU A 10 -6.63 -14.65 19.58
CA GLU A 10 -5.91 -14.39 18.35
C GLU A 10 -4.75 -13.43 18.66
N ASP A 11 -3.58 -13.72 18.12
CA ASP A 11 -2.37 -12.96 18.36
C ASP A 11 -2.45 -11.58 17.69
N LEU A 12 -1.90 -10.56 18.36
CA LEU A 12 -1.81 -9.20 17.81
C LEU A 12 -0.63 -9.04 16.82
N MET A 13 -0.01 -10.15 16.41
CA MET A 13 1.12 -10.14 15.50
C MET A 13 0.64 -9.85 14.07
N ILE A 14 1.41 -9.05 13.33
CA ILE A 14 1.16 -8.87 11.91
C ILE A 14 1.69 -10.11 11.19
N ASP A 15 0.79 -10.89 10.62
CA ASP A 15 1.14 -11.99 9.71
C ASP A 15 1.69 -11.40 8.40
N HIS A 16 2.98 -11.60 8.14
CA HIS A 16 3.64 -11.13 6.93
C HIS A 16 3.52 -12.10 5.75
N ASP A 17 3.14 -13.36 6.01
CA ASP A 17 2.95 -14.38 4.98
C ASP A 17 1.56 -14.23 4.34
N ARG A 18 0.57 -13.77 5.11
CA ARG A 18 -0.77 -13.45 4.61
C ARG A 18 -0.85 -12.01 4.08
N PRO A 19 -1.11 -11.79 2.78
CA PRO A 19 -1.37 -10.44 2.28
C PRO A 19 -2.71 -9.89 2.80
N SER A 20 -2.80 -8.57 2.95
CA SER A 20 -4.08 -7.94 3.29
C SER A 20 -5.13 -8.10 2.17
N PRO A 21 -6.44 -8.11 2.50
CA PRO A 21 -7.50 -8.13 1.49
C PRO A 21 -7.43 -6.97 0.50
N ALA A 22 -6.97 -5.80 0.94
CA ALA A 22 -6.76 -4.65 0.06
C ALA A 22 -5.62 -4.88 -0.94
N PHE A 23 -4.56 -5.60 -0.52
CA PHE A 23 -3.49 -5.98 -1.42
C PHE A 23 -3.99 -6.96 -2.49
N GLU A 24 -4.78 -7.96 -2.11
CA GLU A 24 -5.37 -8.93 -3.05
C GLU A 24 -6.27 -8.24 -4.09
N ALA A 25 -7.15 -7.34 -3.65
CA ALA A 25 -8.02 -6.57 -4.55
C ALA A 25 -7.24 -5.71 -5.55
N VAL A 26 -6.10 -5.14 -5.13
CA VAL A 26 -5.21 -4.39 -6.04
C VAL A 26 -4.41 -5.34 -6.94
N LEU A 27 -3.99 -6.50 -6.43
CA LEU A 27 -3.23 -7.50 -7.16
C LEU A 27 -4.02 -8.06 -8.34
N GLU A 28 -5.31 -8.33 -8.15
CA GLU A 28 -6.23 -8.78 -9.21
C GLU A 28 -6.25 -7.82 -10.40
N LYS A 29 -6.24 -6.51 -10.12
CA LYS A 29 -6.31 -5.46 -11.16
C LYS A 29 -4.93 -5.07 -11.71
N VAL A 30 -3.89 -5.23 -10.91
CA VAL A 30 -2.51 -4.81 -11.19
C VAL A 30 -1.53 -5.90 -10.74
N PRO A 31 -1.41 -7.01 -11.50
CA PRO A 31 -0.58 -8.15 -11.11
C PRO A 31 0.90 -7.78 -10.95
N SER A 32 1.37 -6.78 -11.72
CA SER A 32 2.75 -6.26 -11.65
C SER A 32 3.16 -5.73 -10.27
N ILE A 33 2.21 -5.42 -9.37
CA ILE A 33 2.54 -4.97 -8.01
C ILE A 33 3.26 -6.05 -7.19
N SER A 34 3.00 -7.32 -7.47
CA SER A 34 3.68 -8.46 -6.82
C SER A 34 5.18 -8.47 -7.06
N TRP A 35 5.65 -7.90 -8.18
CA TRP A 35 7.06 -7.85 -8.56
C TRP A 35 7.87 -6.81 -7.79
N CYS A 36 7.24 -6.04 -6.90
CA CYS A 36 7.92 -5.08 -6.05
C CYS A 36 8.91 -5.76 -5.12
N ILE A 37 10.20 -5.54 -5.37
CA ILE A 37 11.33 -6.01 -4.55
C ILE A 37 11.74 -5.02 -3.46
N ALA A 38 10.93 -3.98 -3.20
CA ALA A 38 11.21 -2.94 -2.22
C ALA A 38 12.57 -2.22 -2.35
N CYS A 39 13.11 -2.07 -3.57
CA CYS A 39 14.42 -1.43 -3.81
C CYS A 39 14.50 0.07 -3.45
N GLY A 40 13.37 0.78 -3.47
CA GLY A 40 13.31 2.19 -3.02
C GLY A 40 13.60 3.26 -4.08
N SER A 41 13.94 2.90 -5.32
CA SER A 41 14.19 3.87 -6.41
C SER A 41 13.02 4.85 -6.60
N CYS A 42 11.79 4.35 -6.53
CA CYS A 42 10.57 5.15 -6.65
C CYS A 42 10.38 6.16 -5.51
N THR A 43 10.89 5.85 -4.30
CA THR A 43 10.85 6.77 -3.16
C THR A 43 11.87 7.88 -3.34
N GLY A 44 13.09 7.56 -3.82
CA GLY A 44 14.14 8.55 -4.05
C GLY A 44 13.77 9.65 -5.06
N THR A 45 12.89 9.34 -6.02
CA THR A 45 12.42 10.34 -7.01
C THR A 45 11.11 11.01 -6.66
N CYS A 46 10.44 10.59 -5.58
CA CYS A 46 9.11 11.09 -5.24
C CYS A 46 9.22 12.44 -4.54
N ILE A 47 8.71 13.51 -5.14
CA ILE A 47 8.70 14.86 -4.55
C ILE A 47 7.91 14.87 -3.22
N CYS A 48 6.81 14.10 -3.18
CA CYS A 48 5.95 14.00 -1.99
C CYS A 48 6.60 13.22 -0.83
N SER A 49 7.74 12.54 -1.07
CA SER A 49 8.38 11.72 -0.04
C SER A 49 8.94 12.54 1.11
N ASP A 50 9.34 13.79 0.84
CA ASP A 50 9.82 14.74 1.84
C ASP A 50 8.70 15.11 2.84
N GLN A 51 7.51 15.41 2.31
CA GLN A 51 6.35 15.84 3.10
C GLN A 51 5.65 14.71 3.85
N THR A 52 5.69 13.48 3.31
CA THR A 52 4.99 12.31 3.89
C THR A 52 5.92 11.32 4.58
N GLY A 53 7.24 11.53 4.52
CA GLY A 53 8.25 10.55 4.90
C GLY A 53 8.14 9.21 4.16
N SER A 54 7.33 9.12 3.09
CA SER A 54 6.93 7.86 2.47
C SER A 54 6.67 7.95 0.98
N GLY A 55 7.35 7.08 0.21
CA GLY A 55 7.14 6.94 -1.23
C GLY A 55 6.39 5.66 -1.59
N PHE A 56 6.31 5.35 -2.88
CA PHE A 56 5.59 4.18 -3.40
C PHE A 56 6.06 2.85 -2.77
N ARG A 57 7.34 2.71 -2.42
CA ARG A 57 7.85 1.54 -1.69
C ARG A 57 7.08 1.31 -0.38
N LYS A 58 6.91 2.35 0.44
CA LYS A 58 6.21 2.26 1.73
C LYS A 58 4.71 2.07 1.51
N LEU A 59 4.11 2.62 0.45
CA LEU A 59 2.72 2.36 0.09
C LEU A 59 2.46 0.86 -0.13
N VAL A 60 3.30 0.18 -0.92
CA VAL A 60 3.15 -1.27 -1.16
C VAL A 60 3.32 -2.05 0.15
N HIS A 61 4.26 -1.65 1.01
CA HIS A 61 4.47 -2.27 2.32
C HIS A 61 3.27 -2.09 3.26
N PHE A 62 2.74 -0.87 3.38
CA PHE A 62 1.56 -0.58 4.19
C PHE A 62 0.32 -1.29 3.66
N LEU A 63 0.18 -1.39 2.33
CA LEU A 63 -0.91 -2.12 1.71
C LEU A 63 -0.81 -3.61 2.05
N ARG A 64 0.36 -4.24 1.90
CA ARG A 64 0.55 -5.67 2.23
C ARG A 64 0.24 -5.98 3.70
N ASN A 65 0.71 -5.15 4.62
CA ASN A 65 0.55 -5.35 6.07
C ASN A 65 -0.77 -4.83 6.64
N GLY A 66 -1.71 -4.35 5.81
CA GLY A 66 -2.99 -3.84 6.29
C GLY A 66 -2.92 -2.54 7.11
N MET A 67 -1.84 -1.77 6.99
CA MET A 67 -1.62 -0.52 7.73
C MET A 67 -2.36 0.66 7.07
N TYR A 68 -3.69 0.61 7.05
CA TYR A 68 -4.52 1.48 6.24
C TYR A 68 -4.46 2.97 6.60
N ASP A 69 -4.29 3.33 7.88
CA ASP A 69 -4.23 4.74 8.29
C ASP A 69 -3.00 5.45 7.72
N LYS A 70 -1.84 4.79 7.80
CA LYS A 70 -0.59 5.31 7.22
C LYS A 70 -0.69 5.33 5.69
N LEU A 71 -1.29 4.29 5.10
CA LEU A 71 -1.49 4.18 3.67
C LEU A 71 -2.35 5.33 3.12
N LYS A 72 -3.50 5.61 3.74
CA LYS A 72 -4.42 6.70 3.34
C LYS A 72 -3.75 8.06 3.41
N LYS A 73 -3.03 8.34 4.51
CA LYS A 73 -2.25 9.58 4.67
C LYS A 73 -1.25 9.73 3.52
N THR A 74 -0.43 8.72 3.23
CA THR A 74 0.54 8.80 2.12
C THR A 74 -0.12 8.91 0.75
N LEU A 75 -1.25 8.21 0.52
CA LEU A 75 -1.99 8.27 -0.74
C LEU A 75 -2.59 9.64 -1.02
N ALA A 76 -3.04 10.37 0.01
CA ALA A 76 -3.62 11.70 -0.15
C ALA A 76 -2.68 12.67 -0.87
N TYR A 77 -1.38 12.66 -0.53
CA TYR A 77 -0.39 13.55 -1.13
C TYR A 77 0.05 13.16 -2.54
N CYS A 78 -0.33 11.99 -3.04
CA CYS A 78 0.11 11.57 -4.37
C CYS A 78 -0.52 12.42 -5.48
N GLN A 79 0.32 13.19 -6.17
CA GLN A 79 -0.03 14.10 -7.29
C GLN A 79 0.00 13.42 -8.68
N PHE A 80 0.03 12.09 -8.75
CA PHE A 80 0.07 11.34 -10.02
C PHE A 80 1.16 11.76 -11.03
N CYS A 81 2.29 12.31 -10.57
CA CYS A 81 3.37 12.82 -11.43
C CYS A 81 4.12 11.74 -12.26
N GLY A 82 3.91 10.45 -12.00
CA GLY A 82 4.42 9.35 -12.82
C GLY A 82 5.92 9.03 -12.70
N LYS A 83 6.72 9.83 -11.99
CA LYS A 83 8.17 9.61 -11.83
C LYS A 83 8.53 8.22 -11.30
N CYS A 84 7.71 7.68 -10.40
CA CYS A 84 7.90 6.35 -9.83
C CYS A 84 7.82 5.20 -10.85
N SER A 85 7.10 5.36 -11.97
CA SER A 85 7.06 4.34 -13.03
C SER A 85 8.34 4.37 -13.86
N LEU A 86 8.92 5.56 -14.09
CA LEU A 86 10.10 5.74 -14.95
C LEU A 86 11.36 5.12 -14.35
N VAL A 87 11.51 5.16 -13.03
CA VAL A 87 12.70 4.66 -12.34
C VAL A 87 12.58 3.22 -11.82
N CYS A 88 11.45 2.55 -12.08
CA CYS A 88 11.22 1.21 -11.54
C CYS A 88 12.03 0.17 -12.33
N PRO A 89 13.01 -0.54 -11.73
CA PRO A 89 13.80 -1.55 -12.44
C PRO A 89 12.98 -2.79 -12.83
N ARG A 90 11.82 -2.99 -12.20
CA ARG A 90 10.90 -4.11 -12.46
C ARG A 90 9.75 -3.76 -13.40
N GLY A 91 9.67 -2.51 -13.88
CA GLY A 91 8.61 -2.07 -14.80
C GLY A 91 7.20 -2.14 -14.22
N ILE A 92 7.03 -1.94 -12.91
CA ILE A 92 5.72 -2.00 -12.25
C ILE A 92 4.84 -0.85 -12.74
N ASN A 93 3.56 -1.13 -13.03
CA ASN A 93 2.59 -0.09 -13.37
C ASN A 93 2.13 0.67 -12.11
N THR A 94 3.03 1.49 -11.56
CA THR A 94 2.83 2.19 -10.28
C THR A 94 1.68 3.19 -10.34
N ARG A 95 1.44 3.85 -11.49
CA ARG A 95 0.29 4.76 -11.67
C ARG A 95 -1.04 4.03 -11.53
N LYS A 96 -1.20 2.89 -12.22
CA LYS A 96 -2.42 2.07 -12.11
C LYS A 96 -2.59 1.53 -10.68
N ALA A 97 -1.50 1.08 -10.05
CA ALA A 97 -1.53 0.61 -8.67
C ALA A 97 -2.04 1.70 -7.69
N ILE A 98 -1.51 2.92 -7.78
CA ILE A 98 -1.95 4.06 -6.93
C ILE A 98 -3.42 4.39 -7.20
N LEU A 99 -3.85 4.38 -8.46
CA LEU A 99 -5.25 4.64 -8.81
C LEU A 99 -6.19 3.61 -8.19
N GLU A 100 -5.88 2.32 -8.31
CA GLU A 100 -6.69 1.25 -7.73
C GLU A 100 -6.68 1.28 -6.20
N MET A 101 -5.54 1.63 -5.58
CA MET A 101 -5.49 1.88 -4.14
C MET A 101 -6.43 3.04 -3.74
N LYS A 102 -6.39 4.19 -4.44
CA LYS A 102 -7.30 5.32 -4.14
C LYS A 102 -8.77 4.95 -4.31
N LYS A 103 -9.11 4.19 -5.36
CA LYS A 103 -10.47 3.68 -5.59
C LYS A 103 -10.92 2.73 -4.46
N TYR A 104 -10.06 1.82 -4.02
CA TYR A 104 -10.39 0.88 -2.95
C TYR A 104 -10.77 1.58 -1.65
N PHE A 105 -10.13 2.71 -1.32
CA PHE A 105 -10.44 3.49 -0.12
C PHE A 105 -11.43 4.64 -0.35
N ASN A 106 -12.11 4.69 -1.50
CA ASN A 106 -13.04 5.76 -1.87
C ASN A 106 -12.48 7.17 -1.66
N LEU A 107 -11.17 7.37 -1.89
CA LEU A 107 -10.53 8.70 -1.82
C LEU A 107 -10.89 9.60 -3.03
N TYR A 108 -12.08 9.40 -3.61
CA TYR A 108 -12.62 10.14 -4.76
C TYR A 108 -13.81 11.03 -4.39
N SER A 109 -14.19 11.09 -3.12
CA SER A 109 -15.29 11.93 -2.62
C SER A 109 -14.82 12.78 -1.45
N ASN A 110 -14.92 14.11 -1.64
CA ASN A 110 -14.73 15.21 -0.68
C ASN A 110 -13.34 15.85 -0.62
N ASP A 111 -12.96 16.61 -1.65
CA ASP A 111 -12.06 17.80 -1.53
C ASP A 111 -12.27 18.76 -2.73
N ILE A 112 -13.53 18.99 -3.12
CA ILE A 112 -13.96 20.15 -3.90
C ILE A 112 -15.23 20.68 -3.21
N ALA A 113 -15.01 21.37 -2.09
CA ALA A 113 -15.92 22.32 -1.48
C ALA A 113 -15.07 23.36 -0.75
#